data_AF-X1LCG2-F1
#
_entry.id   AF-X1LCG2-F1
#
_cell.length_a   1.000
_cell.length_b   1.000
_cell.length_c   1.000
_cell.angle_alpha   90.00
_cell.angle_beta   90.00
_cell.angle_gamma   90.00
#
_symmetry.space_group_name_H-M   'P 1'
#
loop_
_entity.id
_entity.type
_entity.pdbx_description
1 polymer ?
#
loop_
_entity_poly.entity_id
_entity_poly.type
_entity_poly.pdbx_seq_one_letter_code
_entity_poly.pdbx_strand_id
1 'polypeptide(L)'
;MSKVDELKQWIKDEICRGQFKKFVKVIEDSGEGGEKAGGYEFRFRFNIYTETHRYRITAIDRSKDEGYLGCTASTREPRAGEDWTRGNDLPDGKFTRETWEHIKNAIIAYELAELAPKIERAVDEEKEMVGSVKE
;
A
#
# COMPACT_ATOMS: atom_id res chain seq x y z
N MET A 1 -23.34 11.50 -0.01
CA MET A 1 -21.89 11.38 -0.29
C MET A 1 -21.75 10.20 -1.24
N SER A 2 -20.98 10.29 -2.32
CA SER A 2 -20.81 9.13 -3.22
C SER A 2 -19.90 8.08 -2.58
N LYS A 3 -19.97 6.81 -3.02
CA LYS A 3 -19.02 5.77 -2.53
C LYS A 3 -17.57 6.15 -2.79
N VAL A 4 -17.32 6.85 -3.90
CA VAL A 4 -16.00 7.38 -4.24
C VAL A 4 -15.54 8.44 -3.24
N ASP A 5 -16.43 9.34 -2.82
CA ASP A 5 -16.11 10.34 -1.78
C ASP A 5 -15.85 9.68 -0.43
N GLU A 6 -16.60 8.64 -0.07
CA GLU A 6 -16.36 7.84 1.13
C GLU A 6 -14.97 7.19 1.09
N LEU A 7 -14.61 6.56 -0.03
CA LEU A 7 -13.29 5.97 -0.22
C LEU A 7 -12.18 7.04 -0.12
N LYS A 8 -12.35 8.20 -0.76
CA LYS A 8 -11.42 9.34 -0.64
C LYS A 8 -11.23 9.74 0.83
N GLN A 9 -12.31 9.76 1.61
CA GLN A 9 -12.26 10.07 3.03
C GLN A 9 -11.52 8.98 3.83
N TRP A 10 -11.80 7.70 3.59
CA TRP A 10 -11.09 6.59 4.25
C TRP A 10 -9.59 6.63 4.01
N ILE A 11 -9.15 6.83 2.76
CA ILE A 11 -7.73 6.95 2.42
C ILE A 11 -7.10 8.15 3.13
N LYS A 12 -7.81 9.29 3.11
CA LYS A 12 -7.34 10.52 3.74
C LYS A 12 -7.10 10.30 5.22
N ASP A 13 -8.03 9.66 5.92
CA ASP A 13 -7.97 9.50 7.38
C ASP A 13 -7.03 8.38 7.81
N GLU A 14 -7.03 7.24 7.10
CA GLU A 14 -6.36 6.01 7.54
C GLU A 14 -4.96 5.83 6.97
N ILE A 15 -4.72 6.28 5.74
CA ILE A 15 -3.42 6.13 5.08
C ILE A 15 -2.64 7.45 5.19
N CYS A 16 -3.25 8.54 4.75
CA CYS A 16 -2.52 9.78 4.52
C CYS A 16 -2.53 10.74 5.72
N ARG A 17 -3.22 10.42 6.82
CA ARG A 17 -3.38 11.29 8.01
C ARG A 17 -3.74 12.74 7.63
N GLY A 18 -4.68 12.89 6.71
CA GLY A 18 -5.13 14.19 6.17
C GLY A 18 -4.37 14.70 4.95
N GLN A 19 -3.17 14.18 4.64
CA GLN A 19 -2.28 14.70 3.59
C GLN A 19 -2.48 14.03 2.22
N PHE A 20 -3.74 13.83 1.80
CA PHE A 20 -4.10 13.07 0.59
C PHE A 20 -3.30 13.50 -0.67
N LYS A 21 -3.26 14.80 -0.97
CA LYS A 21 -2.58 15.33 -2.18
C LYS A 21 -1.07 15.10 -2.21
N LYS A 22 -0.44 14.82 -1.05
CA LYS A 22 1.01 14.57 -0.96
C LYS A 22 1.36 13.13 -1.33
N PHE A 23 0.49 12.18 -1.00
CA PHE A 23 0.77 10.74 -1.11
C PHE A 23 -0.07 10.01 -2.16
N VAL A 24 -1.13 10.66 -2.66
CA VAL A 24 -2.06 10.08 -3.63
C VAL A 24 -2.01 10.83 -4.95
N LYS A 25 -1.67 10.10 -6.02
CA LYS A 25 -1.80 10.58 -7.40
C LYS A 25 -3.10 10.05 -7.99
N VAL A 26 -4.06 10.94 -8.23
CA VAL A 26 -5.28 10.61 -8.98
C VAL A 26 -4.91 10.41 -10.45
N ILE A 27 -5.34 9.28 -11.03
CA ILE A 27 -5.08 8.89 -12.41
C ILE A 27 -6.33 9.05 -13.26
N GLU A 28 -7.49 8.71 -12.70
CA GLU A 28 -8.78 8.86 -13.34
C GLU A 28 -9.81 9.24 -12.28
N ASP A 29 -10.59 10.26 -12.60
CA ASP A 29 -11.78 10.65 -11.86
C ASP A 29 -12.83 10.97 -12.91
N SER A 30 -13.58 9.96 -13.34
CA SER A 30 -14.70 10.18 -14.25
C SER A 30 -15.82 10.85 -13.44
N GLY A 31 -15.70 12.15 -13.20
CA GLY A 31 -16.65 12.93 -12.40
C GLY A 31 -18.10 12.88 -12.94
N GLU A 32 -18.28 12.42 -14.17
CA GLU A 32 -19.56 12.16 -14.81
C GLU A 32 -19.54 10.71 -15.34
N GLY A 33 -20.37 9.85 -14.76
CA GLY A 33 -20.46 8.45 -15.12
C GLY A 33 -20.99 8.32 -16.55
N GLY A 34 -20.32 7.53 -17.37
CA GLY A 34 -20.81 7.26 -18.72
C GLY A 34 -22.04 6.37 -18.66
N GLU A 35 -23.12 6.75 -19.35
CA GLU A 35 -24.25 5.87 -19.57
C GLU A 35 -23.78 4.71 -20.46
N LYS A 36 -23.74 3.51 -19.89
CA LYS A 36 -23.47 2.27 -20.63
C LYS A 36 -24.76 1.48 -20.75
N ALA A 37 -24.78 0.50 -21.66
CA ALA A 37 -25.92 -0.42 -21.82
C ALA A 37 -26.37 -1.11 -20.50
N GLY A 38 -25.54 -1.06 -19.45
CA GLY A 38 -25.80 -1.57 -18.11
C GLY A 38 -26.16 -0.53 -17.02
N GLY A 39 -26.28 0.77 -17.30
CA GLY A 39 -26.48 1.83 -16.29
C GLY A 39 -25.32 2.82 -16.21
N TYR A 40 -25.27 3.64 -15.16
CA TYR A 40 -24.12 4.53 -14.94
C TYR A 40 -22.95 3.77 -14.32
N GLU A 41 -21.73 4.08 -14.77
CA GLU A 41 -20.47 3.60 -14.20
C GLU A 41 -19.57 4.80 -13.90
N PHE A 42 -19.21 4.99 -12.64
CA PHE A 42 -18.17 5.94 -12.22
C PHE A 42 -16.91 5.16 -11.90
N ARG A 43 -15.78 5.59 -12.47
CA ARG A 43 -14.48 4.99 -12.23
C ARG A 43 -13.55 6.00 -11.57
N PHE A 44 -12.95 5.56 -10.46
CA PHE A 44 -11.94 6.30 -9.75
C PHE A 44 -10.68 5.44 -9.63
N ARG A 45 -9.58 5.91 -10.20
CA ARG A 45 -8.27 5.25 -10.10
C ARG A 45 -7.24 6.20 -9.53
N PHE A 46 -6.49 5.73 -8.55
CA PHE A 46 -5.39 6.49 -7.98
C PHE A 46 -4.24 5.56 -7.59
N ASN A 47 -3.05 6.15 -7.47
CA ASN A 47 -1.87 5.46 -6.98
C ASN A 47 -1.44 6.06 -5.64
N ILE A 48 -1.07 5.19 -4.69
CA ILE A 48 -0.30 5.52 -3.49
C ILE A 48 1.14 5.06 -3.73
N TYR A 49 2.12 5.88 -3.33
CA TYR A 49 3.54 5.54 -3.47
C TYR A 49 4.18 5.42 -2.09
N THR A 50 4.91 4.33 -1.90
CA THR A 50 5.88 4.16 -0.81
C THR A 50 7.28 4.31 -1.37
N GLU A 51 8.32 4.09 -0.57
CA GLU A 51 9.69 4.17 -1.05
C GLU A 51 9.96 3.13 -2.16
N THR A 52 9.41 1.92 -2.00
CA THR A 52 9.73 0.75 -2.83
C THR A 52 8.59 0.35 -3.76
N HIS A 53 7.33 0.65 -3.41
CA HIS A 53 6.16 0.19 -4.15
C HIS A 53 5.21 1.32 -4.58
N ARG A 54 4.41 0.99 -5.57
CA ARG A 54 3.24 1.75 -6.01
C ARG A 54 2.02 0.84 -5.88
N TYR A 55 1.01 1.32 -5.18
CA TYR A 55 -0.28 0.66 -5.02
C TYR A 55 -1.31 1.38 -5.88
N ARG A 56 -1.89 0.69 -6.87
CA ARG A 56 -2.99 1.22 -7.67
C ARG A 56 -4.30 0.73 -7.10
N ILE A 57 -5.15 1.65 -6.68
CA ILE A 57 -6.52 1.36 -6.28
C ILE A 57 -7.44 1.66 -7.45
N THR A 58 -8.30 0.70 -7.77
CA THR A 58 -9.34 0.83 -8.78
C THR A 58 -10.69 0.67 -8.10
N ALA A 59 -11.47 1.75 -8.10
CA ALA A 59 -12.83 1.78 -7.60
C ALA A 59 -13.78 2.03 -8.78
N ILE A 60 -14.79 1.18 -8.90
CA ILE A 60 -15.83 1.30 -9.92
C ILE A 60 -17.17 1.28 -9.19
N ASP A 61 -17.86 2.41 -9.18
CA ASP A 61 -19.22 2.51 -8.67
C ASP A 61 -20.21 2.29 -9.83
N ARG A 62 -21.15 1.38 -9.64
CA ARG A 62 -22.12 1.00 -10.68
C ARG A 62 -23.51 1.10 -10.11
N SER A 63 -24.44 1.60 -10.93
CA SER A 63 -25.82 1.85 -10.48
C SER A 63 -26.64 0.59 -10.19
N LYS A 64 -26.21 -0.58 -10.67
CA LYS A 64 -26.99 -1.82 -10.64
C LYS A 64 -26.38 -2.93 -9.80
N ASP A 65 -25.18 -2.73 -9.24
CA ASP A 65 -24.52 -3.70 -8.36
C ASP A 65 -23.75 -2.98 -7.25
N GLU A 66 -23.05 -3.74 -6.40
CA GLU A 66 -22.30 -3.16 -5.27
C GLU A 66 -21.04 -2.41 -5.69
N GLY A 67 -20.71 -2.39 -6.98
CA GLY A 67 -19.47 -1.87 -7.53
C GLY A 67 -18.30 -2.83 -7.36
N TYR A 68 -17.12 -2.37 -7.76
CA TYR A 68 -15.86 -3.09 -7.61
C TYR A 68 -14.83 -2.22 -6.91
N LEU A 69 -14.06 -2.83 -6.01
CA LEU A 69 -12.88 -2.23 -5.41
C LEU A 69 -11.75 -3.25 -5.44
N GLY A 70 -10.61 -2.83 -5.97
CA GLY A 70 -9.43 -3.70 -6.06
C GLY A 70 -8.13 -2.92 -5.95
N CYS A 71 -7.06 -3.65 -5.63
CA CYS A 71 -5.73 -3.08 -5.50
C CYS A 71 -4.69 -3.95 -6.21
N THR A 72 -3.72 -3.31 -6.86
CA THR A 72 -2.52 -3.97 -7.36
C THR A 72 -1.27 -3.28 -6.84
N ALA A 73 -0.27 -4.06 -6.46
CA ALA A 73 1.04 -3.59 -6.05
C ALA A 73 2.04 -3.76 -7.18
N SER A 74 2.98 -2.83 -7.32
CA SER A 74 4.11 -2.95 -8.23
C SER A 74 5.35 -2.29 -7.63
N THR A 75 6.53 -2.88 -7.84
CA THR A 75 7.80 -2.21 -7.51
C THR A 75 7.93 -0.91 -8.29
N ARG A 76 8.54 0.10 -7.68
CA ARG A 76 8.78 1.39 -8.35
C ARG A 76 9.90 1.32 -9.37
N GLU A 77 10.84 0.40 -9.17
CA GLU A 77 12.01 0.21 -10.01
C GLU A 77 12.14 -1.27 -10.42
N PRO A 78 12.59 -1.57 -11.65
CA PRO A 78 13.01 -2.90 -12.06
C PRO A 78 14.22 -3.39 -11.26
N ARG A 79 14.42 -4.70 -11.16
CA ARG A 79 15.67 -5.25 -10.64
C ARG A 79 16.78 -5.14 -11.68
N ALA A 80 18.03 -5.27 -11.25
CA ALA A 80 19.17 -5.30 -12.15
C ALA A 80 18.97 -6.40 -13.22
N GLY A 81 19.01 -6.00 -14.49
CA GLY A 81 18.78 -6.90 -15.63
C GLY A 81 17.32 -7.05 -16.07
N GLU A 82 16.36 -6.39 -15.41
CA GLU A 82 14.95 -6.35 -15.83
C GLU A 82 14.63 -4.98 -16.47
N ASP A 83 13.80 -4.97 -17.52
CA ASP A 83 13.20 -3.76 -18.10
C ASP A 83 11.70 -3.60 -17.72
N TRP A 84 11.15 -4.58 -16.99
CA TRP A 84 9.81 -4.53 -16.42
C TRP A 84 9.84 -4.38 -14.90
N THR A 85 8.77 -3.80 -14.33
CA THR A 85 8.56 -3.79 -12.87
C THR A 85 7.80 -5.04 -12.48
N ARG A 86 8.10 -5.59 -11.30
CA ARG A 86 7.36 -6.72 -10.75
C ARG A 86 6.12 -6.21 -10.02
N GLY A 87 5.05 -6.99 -10.05
CA GLY A 87 3.82 -6.63 -9.37
C GLY A 87 3.03 -7.85 -8.97
N ASN A 88 2.09 -7.64 -8.06
CA ASN A 88 1.19 -8.65 -7.53
C ASN A 88 -0.20 -8.03 -7.38
N ASP A 89 -1.23 -8.85 -7.57
CA ASP A 89 -2.58 -8.47 -7.18
C ASP A 89 -2.69 -8.52 -5.65
N LEU A 90 -3.40 -7.54 -5.11
CA LEU A 90 -3.83 -7.51 -3.70
C LEU A 90 -5.33 -7.82 -3.65
N PRO A 91 -5.94 -7.97 -2.45
CA PRO A 91 -7.36 -8.29 -2.35
C PRO A 91 -8.24 -7.37 -3.19
N ASP A 92 -9.30 -7.94 -3.74
CA ASP A 92 -10.31 -7.22 -4.49
C ASP A 92 -11.70 -7.82 -4.25
N GLY A 93 -12.73 -7.13 -4.75
CA GLY A 93 -14.10 -7.58 -4.60
C GLY A 93 -15.10 -6.46 -4.76
N LYS A 94 -16.21 -6.58 -4.03
CA LYS A 94 -17.31 -5.61 -4.02
C LYS A 94 -16.82 -4.26 -3.49
N PHE A 95 -17.40 -3.15 -3.96
CA PHE A 95 -17.05 -1.83 -3.42
C PHE A 95 -17.73 -1.60 -2.06
N THR A 96 -17.15 -2.21 -1.02
CA THR A 96 -17.60 -2.14 0.37
C THR A 96 -16.46 -1.75 1.32
N ARG A 97 -16.83 -1.37 2.55
CA ARG A 97 -15.87 -1.09 3.62
C ARG A 97 -15.01 -2.30 3.97
N GLU A 98 -15.59 -3.50 3.94
CA GLU A 98 -14.89 -4.75 4.23
C GLU A 98 -13.76 -5.01 3.22
N THR A 99 -14.04 -4.87 1.93
CA THR A 99 -13.01 -5.01 0.89
C THR A 99 -11.93 -3.94 1.03
N TRP A 100 -12.29 -2.70 1.41
CA TRP A 100 -11.30 -1.67 1.73
C TRP A 100 -10.39 -2.07 2.91
N GLU A 101 -10.94 -2.61 4.00
CA GLU A 101 -10.15 -3.07 5.14
C GLU A 101 -9.17 -4.19 4.74
N HIS A 102 -9.60 -5.15 3.92
CA HIS A 102 -8.72 -6.19 3.40
C HIS A 102 -7.59 -5.62 2.54
N ILE A 103 -7.90 -4.67 1.66
CA ILE A 103 -6.90 -3.97 0.84
C ILE A 103 -5.90 -3.22 1.72
N LYS A 104 -6.38 -2.42 2.67
CA LYS A 104 -5.53 -1.64 3.58
C LYS A 104 -4.59 -2.56 4.37
N ASN A 105 -5.13 -3.63 4.96
CA ASN A 105 -4.34 -4.57 5.74
C ASN A 105 -3.30 -5.29 4.85
N ALA A 106 -3.64 -5.61 3.61
CA ALA A 106 -2.70 -6.17 2.65
C ALA A 106 -1.57 -5.18 2.30
N ILE A 107 -1.88 -3.90 2.07
CA ILE A 107 -0.87 -2.85 1.83
C ILE A 107 0.07 -2.74 3.04
N ILE A 108 -0.48 -2.68 4.26
CA ILE A 108 0.33 -2.62 5.47
C ILE A 108 1.25 -3.84 5.55
N ALA A 109 0.70 -5.05 5.41
CA ALA A 109 1.45 -6.30 5.46
C ALA A 109 2.55 -6.35 4.38
N TYR A 110 2.29 -5.83 3.19
CA TYR A 110 3.24 -5.77 2.09
C TYR A 110 4.43 -4.85 2.38
N GLU A 111 4.23 -3.81 3.19
CA GLU A 111 5.27 -2.86 3.59
C GLU A 111 5.96 -3.23 4.92
N LEU A 112 5.50 -4.27 5.63
CA LEU A 112 6.18 -4.72 6.84
C LEU A 112 7.55 -5.30 6.49
N ALA A 113 8.57 -4.89 7.23
CA ALA A 113 9.91 -5.45 7.17
C ALA A 113 10.13 -6.45 8.31
N GLU A 114 10.82 -7.54 8.03
CA GLU A 114 11.26 -8.47 9.05
C GLU A 114 12.30 -7.81 9.96
N LEU A 115 12.23 -8.09 11.26
CA LEU A 115 13.20 -7.59 12.22
C LEU A 115 14.53 -8.32 12.03
N ALA A 116 15.63 -7.57 12.03
CA ALA A 116 16.95 -8.18 12.09
C ALA A 116 17.09 -8.97 13.40
N PRO A 117 17.73 -10.16 13.37
CA PRO A 117 18.00 -10.92 14.59
C PRO A 117 18.83 -10.08 15.55
N LYS A 118 18.54 -10.18 16.86
CA LYS A 118 19.36 -9.53 17.89
C LYS A 118 20.75 -10.15 17.86
N ILE A 119 21.75 -9.36 17.49
CA ILE A 119 23.15 -9.72 17.69
C ILE A 119 23.43 -9.48 19.18
N GLU A 120 23.44 -10.54 19.99
CA GLU A 120 24.02 -10.45 21.33
C GLU A 120 25.50 -10.10 21.15
N ARG A 121 25.87 -8.90 21.56
CA ARG A 121 27.27 -8.47 21.55
C ARG A 121 28.04 -9.39 22.50
N ALA A 122 28.96 -10.19 21.96
CA ALA A 122 29.96 -10.87 22.76
C ALA A 122 30.64 -9.80 23.64
N VAL A 123 30.51 -9.96 24.95
CA VAL A 123 31.16 -9.09 25.92
C VAL A 123 32.64 -9.44 25.88
N ASP A 124 33.47 -8.49 25.47
CA ASP A 124 34.93 -8.65 25.41
C ASP A 124 35.49 -9.07 26.78
N GLU A 125 36.07 -10.27 26.85
CA GLU A 125 36.88 -10.73 27.97
C GLU A 125 38.25 -10.01 27.94
N GLU A 126 38.27 -8.75 28.38
CA GLU A 126 39.52 -8.04 28.72
C GLU A 126 39.68 -7.98 30.26
N LYS A 127 39.83 -9.15 30.90
CA LYS A 127 40.33 -9.25 32.28
C LYS A 127 41.08 -10.57 32.48
N GLU A 128 42.39 -10.56 32.19
CA GLU A 128 43.45 -11.21 33.00
C GLU A 128 44.79 -11.18 32.25
N MET A 129 45.48 -10.03 32.26
CA MET A 129 46.96 -9.99 32.17
C MET A 129 47.53 -8.82 32.99
N VAL A 130 46.97 -8.58 34.18
CA VAL A 130 47.62 -7.78 35.22
C VAL A 130 47.94 -8.69 36.39
N GLY A 131 49.16 -9.23 36.38
CA GLY A 131 49.73 -9.87 37.57
C GLY A 131 50.50 -11.14 37.26
N SER A 132 51.76 -11.00 36.85
CA SER A 132 52.88 -11.75 37.41
C SER A 132 54.15 -11.47 36.60
N VAL A 133 55.06 -10.63 37.11
CA VAL A 133 56.47 -11.00 37.33
C VAL A 133 56.96 -10.13 38.50
N LYS A 134 57.39 -10.83 39.57
CA LYS A 134 57.97 -10.30 40.81
C LYS A 134 59.43 -9.90 40.60
N GLU A 135 59.91 -9.06 41.53
CA GLU A 135 61.29 -8.55 41.74
C GLU A 135 62.43 -9.53 41.41
#